data_AF-A0A2E8D729-F1
#
_entry.id   AF-A0A2E8D729-F1
#
_cell.length_a   1.000
_cell.length_b   1.000
_cell.length_c   1.000
_cell.angle_alpha   90.00
_cell.angle_beta   90.00
_cell.angle_gamma   90.00
#
_symmetry.space_group_name_H-M   'P 1'
#
loop_
_entity.id
_entity.type
_entity.pdbx_description
1 polymer ?
#
loop_
_entity_poly.entity_id
_entity_poly.type
_entity_poly.pdbx_seq_one_letter_code
_entity_poly.pdbx_strand_id
1 'polypeptide(L)'
;MSKWQLALEQSQDLKVTHGTIAATAEAGRQGADLRLFLIACDYEETLYFQQTYAGQGDTFAGLMTHHHSYAHRGALAAQPYFSFFKYDTSGTFSQVKWMLDNQTLDESQRYQYRVYRWYVCHRWQVAYEHDADGNRVSGDLGALKEHIRAGHSIKVGVRQLFGVQNDDPSGPDHISFLDIMQPLIQDGHVGANCDFILSGAPQWPFTWRDGLAVGMVWPWSSGEMVCHLVEPGKLPFKRTTVRRAMQWLVADDS
;
A
#
# COMPACT_ATOMS: atom_id res chain seq x y z
N MET A 1 -22.44 -9.70 10.38
CA MET A 1 -22.17 -10.22 9.02
C MET A 1 -20.74 -9.85 8.65
N SER A 2 -20.04 -10.66 7.85
CA SER A 2 -18.68 -10.32 7.37
C SER A 2 -18.74 -9.07 6.49
N LYS A 3 -18.01 -8.00 6.84
CA LYS A 3 -17.84 -6.80 5.99
C LYS A 3 -17.02 -7.08 4.71
N TRP A 4 -16.35 -8.24 4.64
CA TRP A 4 -15.53 -8.65 3.50
C TRP A 4 -16.35 -9.34 2.41
N GLN A 5 -16.16 -8.90 1.16
CA GLN A 5 -16.85 -9.41 -0.02
C GLN A 5 -15.84 -9.93 -1.05
N LEU A 6 -16.12 -11.08 -1.66
CA LEU A 6 -15.31 -11.60 -2.75
C LEU A 6 -15.56 -10.76 -4.01
N ALA A 7 -14.56 -9.96 -4.41
CA ALA A 7 -14.67 -9.04 -5.54
C ALA A 7 -14.10 -9.61 -6.85
N LEU A 8 -13.12 -10.51 -6.75
CA LEU A 8 -12.48 -11.13 -7.90
C LEU A 8 -11.95 -12.52 -7.52
N GLU A 9 -12.23 -13.52 -8.34
CA GLU A 9 -11.58 -14.83 -8.32
C GLU A 9 -10.91 -15.10 -9.67
N GLN A 10 -9.67 -15.57 -9.64
CA GLN A 10 -8.95 -16.07 -10.81
C GLN A 10 -8.50 -17.52 -10.57
N SER A 11 -8.58 -18.36 -11.60
CA SER A 11 -8.02 -19.71 -11.61
C SER A 11 -6.50 -19.72 -11.84
N GLN A 12 -5.88 -20.91 -11.84
CA GLN A 12 -4.44 -21.10 -12.04
C GLN A 12 -3.89 -20.52 -13.36
N ASP A 13 -4.71 -20.50 -14.41
CA ASP A 13 -4.44 -19.88 -15.71
C ASP A 13 -4.76 -18.38 -15.75
N LEU A 14 -5.07 -17.79 -14.58
CA LEU A 14 -5.43 -16.39 -14.37
C LEU A 14 -6.77 -15.98 -15.01
N LYS A 15 -7.56 -16.93 -15.49
CA LYS A 15 -8.90 -16.68 -15.99
C LYS A 15 -9.82 -16.26 -14.85
N VAL A 16 -10.56 -15.18 -15.06
CA VAL A 16 -11.57 -14.71 -14.10
C VAL A 16 -12.72 -15.72 -14.03
N THR A 17 -13.01 -16.23 -12.83
CA THR A 17 -14.10 -17.16 -12.53
C THR A 17 -15.24 -16.51 -11.74
N HIS A 18 -14.96 -15.39 -11.06
CA HIS A 18 -15.94 -14.58 -10.34
C HIS A 18 -15.54 -13.11 -10.32
N GLY A 19 -16.52 -12.21 -10.38
CA GLY A 19 -16.29 -10.76 -10.28
C GLY A 19 -15.53 -10.16 -11.47
N THR A 20 -14.86 -9.03 -11.27
CA THR A 20 -14.05 -8.38 -12.32
C THR A 20 -12.85 -7.63 -11.75
N ILE A 21 -11.76 -7.57 -12.53
CA ILE A 21 -10.56 -6.80 -12.17
C ILE A 21 -10.92 -5.31 -12.03
N ALA A 22 -11.71 -4.77 -12.96
CA ALA A 22 -12.17 -3.38 -12.95
C ALA A 22 -12.92 -3.00 -11.66
N ALA A 23 -13.84 -3.84 -11.20
CA ALA A 23 -14.60 -3.57 -9.97
C ALA A 23 -13.71 -3.63 -8.72
N THR A 24 -12.75 -4.55 -8.66
CA THR A 24 -11.76 -4.60 -7.57
C THR A 24 -10.84 -3.38 -7.58
N ALA A 25 -10.37 -2.95 -8.77
CA ALA A 25 -9.57 -1.74 -8.94
C ALA A 25 -10.34 -0.50 -8.48
N GLU A 26 -11.63 -0.40 -8.81
CA GLU A 26 -12.50 0.69 -8.38
C GLU A 26 -12.70 0.72 -6.86
N ALA A 27 -12.95 -0.43 -6.23
CA ALA A 27 -13.00 -0.53 -4.78
C ALA A 27 -11.68 -0.05 -4.14
N GLY A 28 -10.54 -0.46 -4.72
CA GLY A 28 -9.21 0.00 -4.32
C GLY A 28 -9.05 1.51 -4.44
N ARG A 29 -9.49 2.13 -5.55
CA ARG A 29 -9.47 3.61 -5.73
C ARG A 29 -10.30 4.36 -4.70
N GLN A 30 -11.36 3.74 -4.20
CA GLN A 30 -12.22 4.28 -3.13
C GLN A 30 -11.66 4.05 -1.72
N GLY A 31 -10.48 3.42 -1.60
CA GLY A 31 -9.80 3.18 -0.32
C GLY A 31 -10.25 1.93 0.42
N ALA A 32 -10.96 1.01 -0.24
CA ALA A 32 -11.34 -0.27 0.34
C ALA A 32 -10.09 -1.05 0.78
N ASP A 33 -10.20 -1.78 1.89
CA ASP A 33 -9.14 -2.72 2.28
C ASP A 33 -9.15 -3.91 1.32
N LEU A 34 -7.96 -4.40 0.98
CA LEU A 34 -7.79 -5.59 0.14
C LEU A 34 -7.23 -6.75 0.98
N ARG A 35 -7.68 -7.97 0.68
CA ARG A 35 -7.04 -9.22 1.09
C ARG A 35 -6.94 -10.15 -0.09
N LEU A 36 -5.88 -10.95 -0.12
CA LEU A 36 -5.69 -11.95 -1.15
C LEU A 36 -5.57 -13.32 -0.50
N PHE A 37 -6.53 -14.20 -0.78
CA PHE A 37 -6.46 -15.61 -0.42
C PHE A 37 -5.92 -16.42 -1.60
N LEU A 38 -5.00 -17.33 -1.32
CA LEU A 38 -4.28 -18.13 -2.30
C LEU A 38 -4.27 -19.60 -1.90
N ILE A 39 -4.36 -20.48 -2.90
CA ILE A 39 -4.16 -21.93 -2.71
C ILE A 39 -2.89 -22.33 -3.48
N ALA A 40 -1.83 -22.68 -2.75
CA ALA A 40 -0.59 -23.22 -3.31
C ALA A 40 -0.67 -24.74 -3.50
N CYS A 41 0.43 -25.37 -3.88
CA CYS A 41 0.49 -26.84 -4.01
C CYS A 41 0.35 -27.57 -2.67
N ASP A 42 0.89 -26.99 -1.61
CA ASP A 42 1.12 -27.61 -0.30
C ASP A 42 0.59 -26.77 0.87
N TYR A 43 0.09 -25.55 0.62
CA TYR A 43 -0.48 -24.69 1.66
C TYR A 43 -1.57 -23.75 1.11
N GLU A 44 -2.33 -23.15 2.02
CA GLU A 44 -3.29 -22.09 1.75
C GLU A 44 -2.93 -20.89 2.62
N GLU A 45 -3.05 -19.68 2.08
CA GLU A 45 -2.70 -18.47 2.82
C GLU A 45 -3.65 -17.32 2.53
N THR A 46 -3.79 -16.41 3.50
CA THR A 46 -4.41 -15.10 3.30
C THR A 46 -3.36 -14.03 3.56
N LEU A 47 -3.15 -13.18 2.56
CA LEU A 47 -2.29 -12.02 2.64
C LEU A 47 -3.09 -10.80 3.09
N TYR A 48 -2.49 -10.06 4.01
CA TYR A 48 -2.99 -8.78 4.52
C TYR A 48 -2.03 -7.70 4.06
N PHE A 49 -2.56 -6.62 3.50
CA PHE A 49 -1.75 -5.55 2.92
C PHE A 49 -1.79 -4.32 3.82
N GLN A 50 -0.62 -3.85 4.26
CA GLN A 50 -0.45 -2.58 4.98
C GLN A 50 -0.56 -1.37 4.05
N GLN A 51 -0.30 -1.58 2.76
CA GLN A 51 -0.41 -0.57 1.72
C GLN A 51 -1.11 -1.18 0.50
N THR A 52 -2.02 -0.42 -0.08
CA THR A 52 -2.64 -0.77 -1.36
C THR A 52 -2.47 0.38 -2.33
N TYR A 53 -2.46 0.11 -3.62
CA TYR A 53 -2.57 1.17 -4.62
C TYR A 53 -3.58 0.78 -5.69
N ALA A 54 -4.20 1.79 -6.29
CA ALA A 54 -5.00 1.65 -7.47
C ALA A 54 -4.69 2.77 -8.46
N GLY A 55 -4.52 2.40 -9.73
CA GLY A 55 -4.21 3.29 -10.84
C GLY A 55 -5.38 3.47 -11.80
N GLN A 56 -5.11 4.06 -12.96
CA GLN A 56 -6.06 4.11 -14.07
C GLN A 56 -6.45 2.71 -14.57
N GLY A 57 -7.69 2.58 -15.04
CA GLY A 57 -8.24 1.34 -15.59
C GLY A 57 -8.33 0.23 -14.55
N ASP A 58 -7.71 -0.91 -14.85
CA ASP A 58 -7.84 -2.14 -14.08
C ASP A 58 -6.63 -2.38 -13.14
N THR A 59 -5.74 -1.39 -13.02
CA THR A 59 -4.49 -1.53 -12.26
C THR A 59 -4.74 -1.37 -10.77
N PHE A 60 -4.39 -2.40 -9.99
CA PHE A 60 -4.29 -2.32 -8.54
C PHE A 60 -3.28 -3.33 -8.01
N ALA A 61 -2.79 -3.11 -6.78
CA ALA A 61 -2.02 -4.11 -6.07
C ALA A 61 -2.16 -3.99 -4.55
N GLY A 62 -1.88 -5.11 -3.89
CA GLY A 62 -1.56 -5.15 -2.47
C GLY A 62 -0.05 -5.15 -2.26
N LEU A 63 0.41 -4.31 -1.35
CA LEU A 63 1.81 -4.23 -0.93
C LEU A 63 1.89 -4.62 0.54
N MET A 64 2.93 -5.37 0.89
CA MET A 64 3.13 -5.80 2.27
C MET A 64 4.59 -5.87 2.67
N THR A 65 4.82 -5.59 3.94
CA THR A 65 6.12 -5.70 4.60
C THR A 65 6.06 -6.82 5.63
N HIS A 66 7.07 -7.69 5.63
CA HIS A 66 7.30 -8.67 6.68
C HIS A 66 8.58 -8.34 7.43
N HIS A 67 8.46 -8.29 8.76
CA HIS A 67 9.55 -8.00 9.70
C HIS A 67 9.98 -9.24 10.49
N HIS A 68 9.37 -10.39 10.23
CA HIS A 68 9.71 -11.68 10.85
C HIS A 68 10.32 -12.61 9.82
N SER A 69 11.46 -13.20 10.14
CA SER A 69 12.10 -14.20 9.28
C SER A 69 11.36 -15.52 9.33
N TYR A 70 10.99 -16.06 8.16
CA TYR A 70 10.53 -17.44 8.03
C TYR A 70 11.61 -18.32 7.41
N ALA A 71 11.44 -19.65 7.53
CA ALA A 71 12.30 -20.61 6.88
C ALA A 71 12.40 -20.31 5.37
N HIS A 72 13.62 -20.13 4.88
CA HIS A 72 13.88 -19.92 3.47
C HIS A 72 14.47 -21.22 2.89
N ARG A 73 13.82 -21.78 1.87
CA ARG A 73 14.23 -23.03 1.21
C ARG A 73 14.42 -24.21 2.19
N GLY A 74 13.54 -24.31 3.19
CA GLY A 74 13.55 -25.40 4.16
C GLY A 74 14.56 -25.25 5.32
N ALA A 75 15.39 -24.20 5.32
CA ALA A 75 16.27 -23.87 6.43
C ALA A 75 15.73 -22.66 7.20
N LEU A 76 15.80 -22.71 8.54
CA LEU A 76 15.57 -21.52 9.36
C LEU A 76 16.55 -20.42 8.93
N ALA A 77 16.04 -19.19 8.80
CA ALA A 77 16.87 -18.06 8.44
C ALA A 77 17.98 -17.87 9.47
N ALA A 78 19.24 -17.83 9.02
CA ALA A 78 20.39 -17.65 9.91
C ALA A 78 20.43 -16.26 10.57
N GLN A 79 19.72 -15.27 9.99
CA GLN A 79 19.63 -13.92 10.50
C GLN A 79 18.26 -13.27 10.18
N PRO A 80 17.83 -12.25 10.94
CA PRO A 80 16.65 -11.45 10.62
C PRO A 80 16.78 -10.75 9.26
N TYR A 81 15.65 -10.60 8.55
CA TYR A 81 15.56 -9.83 7.31
C TYR A 81 14.17 -9.20 7.17
N PHE A 82 14.10 -8.13 6.38
CA PHE A 82 12.83 -7.57 5.92
C PHE A 82 12.46 -8.18 4.57
N SER A 83 11.17 -8.43 4.31
CA SER A 83 10.67 -8.77 2.97
C SER A 83 9.62 -7.78 2.51
N PHE A 84 9.73 -7.38 1.24
CA PHE A 84 8.87 -6.39 0.60
C PHE A 84 8.17 -7.03 -0.57
N PHE A 85 6.85 -7.14 -0.50
CA PHE A 85 6.06 -7.83 -1.50
C PHE A 85 5.12 -6.88 -2.26
N LYS A 86 4.91 -7.21 -3.53
CA LYS A 86 3.81 -6.69 -4.36
C LYS A 86 3.06 -7.85 -4.97
N TYR A 87 1.74 -7.84 -4.81
CA TYR A 87 0.81 -8.77 -5.44
C TYR A 87 -0.21 -8.00 -6.28
N ASP A 88 -0.35 -8.38 -7.53
CA ASP A 88 -1.38 -7.88 -8.45
C ASP A 88 -2.05 -9.06 -9.18
N THR A 89 -2.85 -8.78 -10.20
CA THR A 89 -3.60 -9.81 -10.96
C THR A 89 -2.76 -10.57 -11.99
N SER A 90 -1.45 -10.30 -12.10
CA SER A 90 -0.56 -10.93 -13.09
C SER A 90 -0.15 -12.36 -12.74
N GLY A 91 -0.45 -12.83 -11.52
CA GLY A 91 0.02 -14.12 -11.00
C GLY A 91 1.52 -14.18 -10.68
N THR A 92 2.23 -13.06 -10.83
CA THR A 92 3.63 -12.88 -10.42
C THR A 92 3.63 -12.05 -9.15
N PHE A 93 4.38 -12.49 -8.14
CA PHE A 93 4.69 -11.62 -7.00
C PHE A 93 6.08 -11.03 -7.18
N SER A 94 6.24 -9.75 -6.81
CA SER A 94 7.57 -9.16 -6.65
C SER A 94 7.99 -9.27 -5.20
N GLN A 95 9.19 -9.79 -4.92
CA GLN A 95 9.73 -9.90 -3.56
C GLN A 95 11.18 -9.47 -3.52
N VAL A 96 11.48 -8.48 -2.69
CA VAL A 96 12.86 -8.17 -2.30
C VAL A 96 13.03 -8.48 -0.83
N LYS A 97 14.10 -9.20 -0.49
CA LYS A 97 14.57 -9.38 0.88
C LYS A 97 15.73 -8.44 1.15
N TRP A 98 15.72 -7.81 2.31
CA TRP A 98 16.78 -6.91 2.75
C TRP A 98 17.33 -7.37 4.10
N MET A 99 18.61 -7.74 4.08
CA MET A 99 19.34 -8.30 5.20
C MET A 99 19.96 -7.18 6.06
N LEU A 100 20.24 -7.47 7.33
CA LEU A 100 20.82 -6.46 8.25
C LEU A 100 22.26 -6.04 7.89
N ASP A 101 23.00 -6.89 7.18
CA ASP A 101 24.32 -6.55 6.62
C ASP A 101 24.21 -5.74 5.31
N ASN A 102 23.00 -5.26 4.99
CA ASN A 102 22.66 -4.47 3.82
C ASN A 102 22.74 -5.24 2.49
N GLN A 103 22.78 -6.58 2.50
CA GLN A 103 22.59 -7.37 1.28
C GLN A 103 21.11 -7.42 0.87
N THR A 104 20.87 -7.57 -0.43
CA THR A 104 19.52 -7.76 -0.98
C THR A 104 19.41 -9.01 -1.82
N LEU A 105 18.23 -9.63 -1.80
CA LEU A 105 17.88 -10.77 -2.63
C LEU A 105 16.56 -10.49 -3.33
N ASP A 106 16.56 -10.52 -4.67
CA ASP A 106 15.34 -10.49 -5.47
C ASP A 106 14.86 -11.92 -5.68
N GLU A 107 13.71 -12.25 -5.07
CA GLU A 107 13.04 -13.55 -5.14
C GLU A 107 11.72 -13.43 -5.92
N SER A 108 11.57 -12.40 -6.75
CA SER A 108 10.39 -12.19 -7.58
C SER A 108 10.23 -13.33 -8.59
N GLN A 109 9.06 -13.96 -8.61
CA GLN A 109 8.78 -15.09 -9.47
C GLN A 109 7.28 -15.26 -9.74
N ARG A 110 6.98 -15.98 -10.82
CA ARG A 110 5.63 -16.49 -11.05
C ARG A 110 5.39 -17.67 -10.12
N TYR A 111 4.30 -17.63 -9.38
CA TYR A 111 3.91 -18.74 -8.52
C TYR A 111 2.65 -19.39 -9.08
N GLN A 112 2.61 -20.72 -9.12
CA GLN A 112 1.48 -21.47 -9.69
C GLN A 112 0.40 -21.71 -8.64
N TYR A 113 -0.17 -20.64 -8.09
CA TYR A 113 -1.33 -20.81 -7.22
C TYR A 113 -2.52 -21.32 -8.02
N ARG A 114 -3.29 -22.23 -7.43
CA ARG A 114 -4.48 -22.83 -8.06
C ARG A 114 -5.64 -21.84 -8.15
N VAL A 115 -5.73 -20.95 -7.16
CA VAL A 115 -6.81 -19.98 -7.00
C VAL A 115 -6.25 -18.69 -6.42
N TYR A 116 -6.73 -17.56 -6.93
CA TYR A 116 -6.49 -16.21 -6.41
C TYR A 116 -7.85 -15.57 -6.07
N ARG A 117 -8.11 -15.30 -4.79
CA ARG A 117 -9.34 -14.65 -4.33
C ARG A 117 -9.06 -13.31 -3.69
N TRP A 118 -9.48 -12.25 -4.35
CA TRP A 118 -9.40 -10.89 -3.85
C TRP A 118 -10.68 -10.53 -3.12
N TYR A 119 -10.54 -10.19 -1.84
CA TYR A 119 -11.62 -9.69 -1.01
C TYR A 119 -11.46 -8.20 -0.79
N VAL A 120 -12.59 -7.49 -0.78
CA VAL A 120 -12.66 -6.05 -0.51
C VAL A 120 -13.49 -5.78 0.74
N CYS A 121 -13.15 -4.72 1.46
CA CYS A 121 -13.92 -4.21 2.60
C CYS A 121 -14.21 -2.71 2.41
N HIS A 122 -15.47 -2.38 2.12
CA HIS A 122 -15.94 -1.01 1.95
C HIS A 122 -16.32 -0.39 3.30
N ARG A 123 -15.32 -0.16 4.15
CA ARG A 123 -15.53 0.45 5.47
C ARG A 123 -15.05 1.89 5.57
N TRP A 124 -14.45 2.46 4.53
CA TRP A 124 -13.79 3.76 4.63
C TRP A 124 -14.61 4.85 3.95
N GLN A 125 -14.74 5.99 4.62
CA GLN A 125 -15.40 7.17 4.08
C GLN A 125 -14.42 8.34 4.07
N VAL A 126 -14.38 9.11 2.98
CA VAL A 126 -13.53 10.30 2.88
C VAL A 126 -14.09 11.40 3.78
N ALA A 127 -13.33 11.81 4.80
CA ALA A 127 -13.69 12.89 5.71
C ALA A 127 -13.10 14.25 5.28
N TYR A 128 -11.93 14.24 4.62
CA TYR A 128 -11.26 15.45 4.13
C TYR A 128 -10.35 15.12 2.94
N GLU A 129 -10.38 15.94 1.90
CA GLU A 129 -9.45 15.87 0.77
C GLU A 129 -8.82 17.24 0.53
N HIS A 130 -7.53 17.24 0.21
CA HIS A 130 -6.81 18.43 -0.20
C HIS A 130 -5.90 18.17 -1.41
N ASP A 131 -5.59 19.24 -2.13
CA ASP A 131 -4.60 19.23 -3.20
C ASP A 131 -3.16 19.20 -2.65
N ALA A 132 -2.16 19.19 -3.54
CA ALA A 132 -0.75 19.19 -3.14
C ALA A 132 -0.33 20.47 -2.40
N ASP A 133 -1.07 21.57 -2.57
CA ASP A 133 -0.82 22.83 -1.88
C ASP A 133 -1.51 22.90 -0.51
N GLY A 134 -2.27 21.86 -0.14
CA GLY A 134 -3.00 21.80 1.12
C GLY A 134 -4.34 22.55 1.07
N ASN A 135 -4.75 23.03 -0.11
CA ASN A 135 -6.07 23.63 -0.26
C ASN A 135 -7.12 22.54 -0.23
N ARG A 136 -8.19 22.79 0.53
CA ARG A 136 -9.32 21.87 0.60
C ARG A 136 -9.93 21.67 -0.79
N VAL A 137 -10.06 20.41 -1.18
CA VAL A 137 -10.84 19.95 -2.33
C VAL A 137 -12.24 19.54 -1.88
N SER A 138 -12.35 18.78 -0.78
CA SER A 138 -13.64 18.32 -0.25
C SER A 138 -13.57 17.98 1.26
N GLY A 139 -14.74 17.77 1.88
CA GLY A 139 -14.86 17.43 3.30
C GLY A 139 -14.58 18.59 4.25
N ASP A 140 -14.30 18.28 5.53
CA ASP A 140 -14.01 19.28 6.56
C ASP A 140 -12.86 18.84 7.48
N LEU A 141 -11.81 19.66 7.54
CA LEU A 141 -10.63 19.39 8.37
C LEU A 141 -10.96 19.43 9.87
N GLY A 142 -11.96 20.23 10.27
CA GLY A 142 -12.47 20.24 11.65
C GLY A 142 -13.10 18.90 12.02
N ALA A 143 -13.98 18.38 11.16
CA ALA A 143 -14.62 17.08 11.33
C ALA A 143 -13.59 15.94 11.39
N LEU A 144 -12.57 15.94 10.52
CA LEU A 144 -11.46 14.98 10.61
C LEU A 144 -10.76 15.03 11.97
N LYS A 145 -10.49 16.24 12.50
CA LYS A 145 -9.90 16.40 13.83
C LYS A 145 -10.81 15.86 14.93
N GLU A 146 -12.13 16.04 14.84
CA GLU A 146 -13.06 15.44 15.80
C GLU A 146 -13.06 13.92 15.73
N HIS A 147 -12.97 13.31 14.54
CA HIS A 147 -12.82 11.86 14.41
C HIS A 147 -11.54 11.34 15.07
N ILE A 148 -10.43 12.06 14.95
CA ILE A 148 -9.18 11.72 15.65
C ILE A 148 -9.37 11.81 17.16
N ARG A 149 -10.00 12.88 17.67
CA ARG A 149 -10.27 13.05 19.11
C ARG A 149 -11.23 11.98 19.66
N ALA A 150 -12.14 11.49 18.84
CA ALA A 150 -13.06 10.41 19.17
C ALA A 150 -12.41 9.01 19.11
N GLY A 151 -11.15 8.89 18.66
CA GLY A 151 -10.43 7.62 18.57
C GLY A 151 -10.87 6.74 17.40
N HIS A 152 -11.47 7.31 16.36
CA HIS A 152 -11.83 6.54 15.17
C HIS A 152 -10.59 6.11 14.38
N SER A 153 -10.71 4.97 13.69
CA SER A 153 -9.65 4.52 12.78
C SER A 153 -9.53 5.48 11.59
N ILE A 154 -8.31 5.89 11.27
CA ILE A 154 -8.00 6.80 10.16
C ILE A 154 -7.11 6.07 9.14
N LYS A 155 -7.29 6.40 7.87
CA LYS A 155 -6.44 5.99 6.74
C LYS A 155 -6.13 7.21 5.88
N VAL A 156 -5.00 7.20 5.18
CA VAL A 156 -4.68 8.26 4.20
C VAL A 156 -4.40 7.65 2.84
N GLY A 157 -5.04 8.19 1.81
CA GLY A 157 -4.72 7.95 0.41
C GLY A 157 -3.83 9.07 -0.12
N VAL A 158 -2.62 8.74 -0.58
CA VAL A 158 -1.64 9.68 -1.15
C VAL A 158 -1.64 9.52 -2.67
N ARG A 159 -1.98 10.59 -3.40
CA ARG A 159 -1.90 10.58 -4.87
C ARG A 159 -0.45 10.64 -5.33
N GLN A 160 -0.14 9.95 -6.42
CA GLN A 160 1.19 9.96 -7.05
C GLN A 160 2.33 9.66 -6.04
N LEU A 161 2.18 8.57 -5.28
CA LEU A 161 3.18 8.12 -4.30
C LEU A 161 4.41 7.52 -4.98
N PHE A 162 4.23 6.77 -6.07
CA PHE A 162 5.36 6.13 -6.75
C PHE A 162 6.23 7.17 -7.46
N GLY A 163 7.54 7.03 -7.32
CA GLY A 163 8.51 8.06 -7.71
C GLY A 163 8.85 9.09 -6.60
N VAL A 164 8.22 9.00 -5.41
CA VAL A 164 8.43 9.97 -4.32
C VAL A 164 9.89 10.15 -3.87
N GLN A 165 10.73 9.11 -3.99
CA GLN A 165 12.16 9.17 -3.64
C GLN A 165 12.94 10.22 -4.45
N ASN A 166 12.42 10.59 -5.63
CA ASN A 166 12.99 11.59 -6.54
C ASN A 166 12.08 12.80 -6.74
N ASP A 167 10.98 12.90 -5.96
CA ASP A 167 9.89 13.84 -6.18
C ASP A 167 9.38 13.87 -7.64
N ASP A 168 9.21 12.68 -8.22
CA ASP A 168 8.77 12.53 -9.60
C ASP A 168 7.30 12.06 -9.65
N PRO A 169 6.32 12.96 -9.88
CA PRO A 169 4.91 12.60 -10.00
C PRO A 169 4.49 12.31 -11.45
N SER A 170 5.42 12.17 -12.41
CA SER A 170 5.11 12.10 -13.85
C SER A 170 4.44 10.79 -14.32
N GLY A 171 4.36 9.80 -13.43
CA GLY A 171 3.76 8.51 -13.71
C GLY A 171 2.26 8.54 -13.92
N PRO A 172 1.67 7.42 -14.38
CA PRO A 172 0.23 7.37 -14.61
C PRO A 172 -0.53 7.52 -13.29
N ASP A 173 -1.70 8.16 -13.36
CA ASP A 173 -2.48 8.51 -12.17
C ASP A 173 -2.76 7.31 -11.28
N HIS A 174 -2.46 7.47 -10.01
CA HIS A 174 -2.74 6.49 -8.97
C HIS A 174 -2.86 7.13 -7.60
N ILE A 175 -3.44 6.36 -6.69
CA ILE A 175 -3.52 6.67 -5.27
C ILE A 175 -3.09 5.44 -4.47
N SER A 176 -2.24 5.67 -3.47
CA SER A 176 -1.77 4.66 -2.55
C SER A 176 -2.34 4.90 -1.17
N PHE A 177 -3.03 3.92 -0.61
CA PHE A 177 -3.60 3.99 0.74
C PHE A 177 -2.64 3.38 1.75
N LEU A 178 -2.42 4.12 2.83
CA LEU A 178 -1.50 3.80 3.90
C LEU A 178 -2.29 3.66 5.21
N ASP A 179 -1.99 2.59 5.94
CA ASP A 179 -2.48 2.46 7.32
C ASP A 179 -1.76 3.47 8.23
N ILE A 180 -2.54 4.13 9.08
CA ILE A 180 -2.04 5.11 10.04
C ILE A 180 -1.88 4.42 11.40
N MET A 181 -0.67 4.46 11.94
CA MET A 181 -0.38 3.97 13.28
C MET A 181 -0.68 5.01 14.35
N GLN A 182 -0.45 6.29 14.04
CA GLN A 182 -0.63 7.39 14.99
C GLN A 182 -1.04 8.67 14.26
N PRO A 183 -2.34 9.04 14.27
CA PRO A 183 -2.76 10.37 13.84
C PRO A 183 -2.44 11.40 14.94
N LEU A 184 -2.15 12.63 14.55
CA LEU A 184 -1.97 13.75 15.48
C LEU A 184 -2.53 15.05 14.89
N ILE A 185 -2.82 15.99 15.79
CA ILE A 185 -3.27 17.33 15.44
C ILE A 185 -2.22 18.31 15.95
N GLN A 186 -1.64 19.10 15.05
CA GLN A 186 -0.62 20.09 15.38
C GLN A 186 -0.75 21.29 14.45
N ASP A 187 -0.62 22.50 15.01
CA ASP A 187 -0.62 23.77 14.25
C ASP A 187 -1.81 23.93 13.28
N GLY A 188 -2.98 23.43 13.68
CA GLY A 188 -4.18 23.49 12.86
C GLY A 188 -4.23 22.46 11.72
N HIS A 189 -3.26 21.56 11.63
CA HIS A 189 -3.23 20.46 10.65
C HIS A 189 -3.36 19.11 11.33
N VAL A 190 -3.81 18.12 10.55
CA VAL A 190 -3.67 16.70 10.84
C VAL A 190 -2.37 16.20 10.20
N GLY A 191 -1.60 15.42 10.96
CA GLY A 191 -0.48 14.63 10.46
C GLY A 191 -0.62 13.17 10.90
N ALA A 192 0.14 12.27 10.28
CA ALA A 192 0.10 10.85 10.65
C ALA A 192 1.46 10.18 10.54
N ASN A 193 1.78 9.30 11.49
CA ASN A 193 2.81 8.30 11.30
C ASN A 193 2.18 7.05 10.66
N CYS A 194 2.74 6.62 9.53
CA CYS A 194 2.32 5.42 8.80
C CYS A 194 3.31 4.27 9.05
N ASP A 195 2.88 3.03 8.78
CA ASP A 195 3.81 1.90 8.66
C ASP A 195 4.81 2.15 7.49
N PHE A 196 5.78 1.25 7.30
CA PHE A 196 6.66 1.33 6.14
C PHE A 196 5.86 1.41 4.86
N ILE A 197 6.25 2.37 4.03
CA ILE A 197 5.75 2.45 2.66
C ILE A 197 6.72 1.79 1.71
N LEU A 198 6.16 1.24 0.65
CA LEU A 198 6.87 0.81 -0.54
C LEU A 198 6.51 1.76 -1.69
N SER A 199 7.52 2.30 -2.34
CA SER A 199 7.38 3.12 -3.55
C SER A 199 8.11 2.46 -4.71
N GLY A 200 7.39 2.25 -5.80
CA GLY A 200 7.94 1.72 -7.05
C GLY A 200 8.37 2.82 -8.02
N ALA A 201 8.68 2.40 -9.24
CA ALA A 201 8.81 3.29 -10.38
C ALA A 201 7.45 3.95 -10.72
N PRO A 202 7.43 5.22 -11.18
CA PRO A 202 6.22 5.91 -11.60
C PRO A 202 5.76 5.45 -13.00
N GLN A 203 5.58 4.15 -13.22
CA GLN A 203 5.18 3.57 -14.52
C GLN A 203 4.40 2.27 -14.34
N TRP A 204 3.59 1.86 -15.32
CA TRP A 204 2.86 0.59 -15.28
C TRP A 204 3.07 -0.22 -16.56
N PRO A 205 3.16 -1.56 -16.47
CA PRO A 205 3.39 -2.34 -15.25
C PRO A 205 4.83 -2.12 -14.74
N PHE A 206 5.06 -2.37 -13.44
CA PHE A 206 6.41 -2.39 -12.89
C PHE A 206 6.63 -3.59 -11.95
N THR A 207 7.90 -3.88 -11.73
CA THR A 207 8.45 -4.79 -10.72
C THR A 207 9.44 -4.05 -9.83
N TRP A 208 9.89 -4.67 -8.74
CA TRP A 208 10.93 -4.06 -7.90
C TRP A 208 12.28 -3.85 -8.60
N ARG A 209 12.50 -4.45 -9.77
CA ARG A 209 13.70 -4.20 -10.60
C ARG A 209 13.71 -2.83 -11.24
N ASP A 210 12.53 -2.23 -11.44
CA ASP A 210 12.39 -0.88 -12.00
C ASP A 210 12.68 0.21 -10.95
N GLY A 211 12.78 -0.19 -9.69
CA GLY A 211 13.01 0.68 -8.55
C GLY A 211 12.13 0.27 -7.38
N LEU A 212 12.76 0.15 -6.21
CA LEU A 212 12.07 0.00 -4.93
C LEU A 212 12.69 0.98 -3.94
N ALA A 213 11.89 1.90 -3.43
CA ALA A 213 12.20 2.67 -2.24
C ALA A 213 11.33 2.18 -1.08
N VAL A 214 11.94 2.01 0.08
CA VAL A 214 11.27 1.70 1.33
C VAL A 214 11.53 2.81 2.34
N GLY A 215 10.55 3.09 3.20
CA GLY A 215 10.83 3.86 4.40
C GLY A 215 9.63 4.45 5.10
N MET A 216 9.89 5.47 5.90
CA MET A 216 8.91 6.07 6.81
C MET A 216 8.47 7.42 6.25
N VAL A 217 7.16 7.63 6.24
CA VAL A 217 6.56 8.89 5.80
C VAL A 217 5.70 9.49 6.88
N TRP A 218 5.63 10.82 6.85
CA TRP A 218 4.75 11.60 7.69
C TRP A 218 3.93 12.54 6.79
N PRO A 219 2.78 12.09 6.28
CA PRO A 219 1.85 12.93 5.54
C PRO A 219 1.14 13.94 6.45
N TRP A 220 0.89 15.12 5.90
CA TRP A 220 0.18 16.22 6.54
C TRP A 220 -0.94 16.75 5.65
N SER A 221 -2.05 17.13 6.30
CA SER A 221 -3.19 17.81 5.67
C SER A 221 -2.86 19.18 5.05
N SER A 222 -1.62 19.68 5.22
CA SER A 222 -1.08 20.85 4.54
C SER A 222 -0.54 20.55 3.14
N GLY A 223 -0.62 19.31 2.67
CA GLY A 223 -0.01 18.84 1.43
C GLY A 223 1.42 18.32 1.60
N GLU A 224 2.09 18.69 2.69
CA GLU A 224 3.47 18.26 2.96
C GLU A 224 3.55 16.77 3.34
N MET A 225 4.57 16.08 2.84
CA MET A 225 4.93 14.75 3.30
C MET A 225 6.44 14.67 3.53
N VAL A 226 6.82 14.48 4.80
CA VAL A 226 8.22 14.25 5.16
C VAL A 226 8.52 12.77 4.95
N CYS A 227 9.58 12.48 4.21
CA CYS A 227 9.96 11.13 3.80
C CYS A 227 11.38 10.81 4.27
N HIS A 228 11.57 9.63 4.85
CA HIS A 228 12.89 9.03 5.07
C HIS A 228 12.93 7.74 4.27
N LEU A 229 13.57 7.79 3.10
CA LEU A 229 13.52 6.69 2.12
C LEU A 229 14.91 6.18 1.79
N VAL A 230 14.98 4.90 1.45
CA VAL A 230 16.19 4.24 0.98
C VAL A 230 15.84 3.19 -0.06
N GLU A 231 16.73 2.97 -1.01
CA GLU A 231 16.69 1.74 -1.81
C GLU A 231 17.34 0.62 -0.96
N PRO A 232 16.67 -0.53 -0.77
CA PRO A 232 17.28 -1.65 -0.06
C PRO A 232 18.68 -1.96 -0.59
N GLY A 233 19.65 -2.09 0.31
CA GLY A 233 21.05 -2.28 -0.06
C GLY A 233 21.86 -0.99 -0.26
N LYS A 234 21.24 0.19 -0.15
CA LYS A 234 21.89 1.49 -0.39
C LYS A 234 21.75 2.47 0.77
N LEU A 235 21.95 2.01 2.01
CA LEU A 235 22.03 2.89 3.18
C LEU A 235 23.04 4.04 2.99
N PRO A 236 22.80 5.22 3.60
CA PRO A 236 21.77 5.53 4.60
C PRO A 236 20.42 5.98 4.00
N PHE A 237 19.39 6.08 4.85
CA PHE A 237 18.13 6.74 4.50
C PHE A 237 18.35 8.22 4.16
N LYS A 238 17.66 8.70 3.13
CA LYS A 238 17.63 10.10 2.73
C LYS A 238 16.34 10.74 3.20
N ARG A 239 16.48 11.86 3.93
CA ARG A 239 15.35 12.72 4.28
C ARG A 239 15.01 13.64 3.10
N THR A 240 13.74 13.66 2.72
CA THR A 240 13.18 14.59 1.74
C THR A 240 11.83 15.10 2.24
N THR A 241 11.39 16.23 1.69
CA THR A 241 10.04 16.75 1.88
C THR A 241 9.44 16.95 0.50
N VAL A 242 8.28 16.36 0.27
CA VAL A 242 7.53 16.52 -0.99
C VAL A 242 6.15 17.07 -0.71
N ARG A 243 5.43 17.46 -1.77
CA ARG A 243 4.03 17.87 -1.67
C ARG A 243 3.14 16.93 -2.47
N ARG A 244 2.06 16.41 -1.89
CA ARG A 244 1.11 15.50 -2.55
C ARG A 244 -0.33 15.82 -2.16
N ALA A 245 -1.25 15.65 -3.11
CA ALA A 245 -2.67 15.65 -2.83
C ALA A 245 -3.04 14.38 -2.04
N MET A 246 -3.93 14.50 -1.06
CA MET A 246 -4.29 13.38 -0.19
C MET A 246 -5.77 13.37 0.17
N GLN A 247 -6.27 12.16 0.42
CA GLN A 247 -7.60 11.87 0.95
C GLN A 247 -7.46 11.25 2.33
N TRP A 248 -8.12 11.82 3.32
CA TRP A 248 -8.15 11.34 4.70
C TRP A 248 -9.48 10.64 4.93
N LEU A 249 -9.41 9.37 5.29
CA LEU A 249 -10.56 8.49 5.43
C LEU A 249 -10.74 8.07 6.88
N VAL A 250 -12.00 7.92 7.27
CA VAL A 250 -12.41 7.44 8.59
C VAL A 250 -13.17 6.14 8.41
N ALA A 251 -12.97 5.18 9.30
CA ALA A 251 -13.72 3.94 9.27
C ALA A 251 -15.18 4.18 9.68
N ASP A 252 -16.10 3.60 8.91
CA ASP A 252 -17.49 3.43 9.25
C ASP A 252 -17.63 2.19 10.12
N ASP A 253 -17.63 2.43 11.43
CA ASP A 253 -17.74 1.40 12.46
C ASP A 253 -19.20 0.99 12.74
N SER A 254 -20.17 1.47 11.93
CA SER A 254 -21.57 1.03 11.99
C SER A 254 -21.80 -0.41 11.51
#